data_AF-X1G6L6-F1
#
_entry.id   AF-X1G6L6-F1
#
_cell.length_a   1.000
_cell.length_b   1.000
_cell.length_c   1.000
_cell.angle_alpha   90.00
_cell.angle_beta   90.00
_cell.angle_gamma   90.00
#
_symmetry.space_group_name_H-M   'P 1'
#
loop_
_entity.id
_entity.type
_entity.pdbx_description
1 polymer ?
#
loop_
_entity_poly.entity_id
_entity_poly.type
_entity_poly.pdbx_seq_one_letter_code
_entity_poly.pdbx_strand_id
1 'polypeptide(L)'
;MITLSVTSPSTKFTGLLAVGASVPIGQSGVVTIRGRNDLLTDQKLGISWVIKDPDGIVVEEYSRWETWATAPGDEQPFIGGRFDLDKAGTYTLEVDLLMNLDNPVVVDSYKGDLCTTTTEVPPEYVLIQETI
;
A
#
# COMPACT_ATOMS: atom_id res chain seq x y z
N MET A 1 -9.36 -6.33 8.90
CA MET A 1 -8.79 -6.80 7.61
C MET A 1 -8.14 -5.64 6.87
N ILE A 2 -6.89 -5.79 6.41
CA ILE A 2 -6.14 -4.81 5.62
C ILE A 2 -6.17 -5.17 4.11
N THR A 3 -6.46 -4.19 3.24
CA THR A 3 -6.25 -4.29 1.79
C THR A 3 -5.20 -3.26 1.33
N LEU A 4 -4.20 -3.70 0.55
CA LEU A 4 -3.04 -2.90 0.11
C LEU A 4 -3.09 -2.61 -1.40
N SER A 5 -2.69 -1.40 -1.80
CA SER A 5 -2.53 -1.03 -3.21
C SER A 5 -1.32 -0.13 -3.46
N VAL A 6 -0.63 -0.36 -4.58
CA VAL A 6 0.42 0.53 -5.12
C VAL A 6 -0.04 1.06 -6.47
N THR A 7 0.07 2.38 -6.67
CA THR A 7 -0.20 3.04 -7.95
C THR A 7 1.11 3.56 -8.55
N SER A 8 1.46 3.11 -9.76
CA SER A 8 2.61 3.61 -10.53
C SER A 8 2.14 4.43 -11.74
N PRO A 9 2.73 5.61 -12.02
CA PRO A 9 2.40 6.42 -13.20
C PRO A 9 2.69 5.75 -14.56
N SER A 10 3.63 4.80 -14.62
CA SER A 10 4.07 4.18 -15.88
C SER A 10 3.19 3.04 -16.38
N THR A 11 2.39 2.43 -15.51
CA THR A 11 1.41 1.43 -15.90
C THR A 11 0.07 2.12 -16.16
N LYS A 12 -0.34 2.24 -17.43
CA LYS A 12 -1.71 2.63 -17.84
C LYS A 12 -2.78 1.59 -17.44
N PHE A 13 -2.59 0.91 -16.31
CA PHE A 13 -3.58 0.06 -15.69
C PHE A 13 -4.11 0.80 -14.47
N THR A 14 -5.38 1.20 -14.56
CA THR A 14 -6.26 1.46 -13.41
C THR A 14 -6.51 0.16 -12.64
N GLY A 15 -5.44 -0.51 -12.22
CA GLY A 15 -5.46 -1.81 -11.56
C GLY A 15 -4.49 -1.77 -10.39
N LEU A 16 -5.04 -1.96 -9.20
CA LEU A 16 -4.32 -2.30 -7.98
C LEU A 16 -3.12 -3.22 -8.30
N LEU A 17 -1.88 -2.74 -8.17
CA LEU A 17 -0.76 -3.67 -8.15
C LEU A 17 -0.85 -4.47 -6.85
N ALA A 18 -0.91 -5.80 -6.97
CA ALA A 18 -0.77 -6.68 -5.83
C ALA A 18 0.60 -6.46 -5.20
N VAL A 19 0.65 -6.62 -3.88
CA VAL A 19 1.88 -6.78 -3.09
C VAL A 19 2.86 -7.71 -3.84
N GLY A 20 4.09 -7.24 -4.09
CA GLY A 20 5.10 -7.98 -4.85
C GLY A 20 5.11 -7.74 -6.37
N ALA A 21 4.42 -6.72 -6.87
CA ALA A 21 4.47 -6.35 -8.29
C ALA A 21 5.85 -5.85 -8.74
N SER A 22 6.17 -6.09 -10.01
CA SER A 22 7.36 -5.53 -10.68
C SER A 22 7.08 -4.10 -11.14
N VAL A 23 7.88 -3.13 -10.69
CA VAL A 23 7.74 -1.71 -11.02
C VAL A 23 9.01 -1.20 -11.68
N PRO A 24 8.94 -0.45 -12.80
CA PRO A 24 10.13 0.16 -13.36
C PRO A 24 10.81 1.11 -12.37
N ILE A 25 12.14 1.17 -12.39
CA ILE A 25 12.90 2.15 -11.59
C ILE A 25 12.59 3.60 -12.03
N GLY A 26 12.70 4.54 -11.10
CA GLY A 26 12.46 5.97 -11.33
C GLY A 26 10.98 6.37 -11.32
N GLN A 27 10.10 5.50 -10.81
CA GLN A 27 8.70 5.83 -10.57
C GLN A 27 8.51 6.43 -9.17
N SER A 28 7.30 6.94 -8.90
CA SER A 28 6.89 7.30 -7.54
C SER A 28 5.72 6.41 -7.11
N GLY A 29 5.74 5.97 -5.86
CA GLY A 29 4.68 5.18 -5.23
C GLY A 29 3.76 6.03 -4.37
N VAL A 30 2.52 5.59 -4.24
CA VAL A 30 1.58 5.99 -3.17
C VAL A 30 0.93 4.72 -2.64
N VAL A 31 0.94 4.56 -1.32
CA VAL A 31 0.27 3.45 -0.65
C VAL A 31 -1.10 3.90 -0.15
N THR A 32 -2.12 3.10 -0.44
CA THR A 32 -3.44 3.21 0.18
C THR A 32 -3.74 1.94 0.95
N ILE A 33 -4.09 2.10 2.22
CA ILE A 33 -4.44 1.01 3.12
C ILE A 33 -5.88 1.19 3.58
N ARG A 34 -6.70 0.15 3.46
CA ARG A 34 -8.08 0.15 3.95
C ARG A 34 -8.17 -0.71 5.20
N GLY A 35 -8.53 -0.09 6.32
CA GLY A 35 -8.82 -0.81 7.56
C GLY A 35 -10.32 -1.07 7.68
N ARG A 36 -10.73 -2.33 7.78
CA ARG A 36 -12.13 -2.71 8.03
C ARG A 36 -12.42 -2.86 9.52
N ASN A 37 -13.54 -2.31 10.00
CA ASN A 37 -14.03 -2.57 11.34
C ASN A 37 -14.82 -3.89 11.40
N ASP A 38 -14.20 -4.95 11.91
CA ASP A 38 -14.83 -6.27 12.06
C ASP A 38 -15.61 -6.44 13.38
N LEU A 39 -15.75 -5.38 14.20
CA LEU A 39 -16.52 -5.40 15.44
C LEU A 39 -17.99 -5.00 15.22
N LEU A 40 -18.82 -5.26 16.24
CA LEU A 40 -20.27 -4.98 16.22
C LEU A 40 -20.64 -3.54 16.63
N THR A 41 -19.66 -2.72 16.98
CA THR A 41 -19.84 -1.31 17.36
C THR A 41 -18.96 -0.40 16.53
N ASP A 42 -19.34 0.88 16.44
CA ASP A 42 -18.52 1.90 15.81
C ASP A 42 -17.16 1.98 16.52
N GLN A 43 -16.08 1.94 15.74
CA GLN A 43 -14.72 2.01 16.25
C GLN A 43 -13.94 3.10 15.54
N LYS A 44 -13.09 3.77 16.31
CA LYS A 44 -12.12 4.71 15.77
C LYS A 44 -10.85 3.95 15.38
N LEU A 45 -10.55 3.92 14.09
CA LEU A 45 -9.42 3.22 13.51
C LEU A 45 -8.18 4.12 13.41
N GLY A 46 -7.04 3.54 13.77
CA GLY A 46 -5.73 4.14 13.56
C GLY A 46 -4.89 3.29 12.64
N ILE A 47 -3.87 3.88 12.04
CA ILE A 47 -2.90 3.17 11.22
C ILE A 47 -1.50 3.68 11.54
N SER A 48 -0.53 2.78 11.44
CA SER A 48 0.90 3.10 11.42
C SER A 48 1.57 2.25 10.37
N TRP A 49 2.40 2.83 9.51
CA TRP A 49 3.23 2.05 8.61
C TRP A 49 4.59 2.66 8.33
N VAL A 50 5.51 1.80 7.93
CA VAL A 50 6.86 2.13 7.52
C VAL A 50 7.16 1.43 6.20
N ILE A 51 7.66 2.18 5.22
CA ILE A 51 8.16 1.68 3.95
C ILE A 51 9.67 1.80 3.96
N LYS A 52 10.36 0.71 3.62
CA LYS A 52 11.82 0.70 3.48
C LYS A 52 12.23 0.38 2.04
N ASP A 53 13.30 1.02 1.60
CA ASP A 53 13.96 0.72 0.34
C ASP A 53 14.72 -0.62 0.38
N PRO A 54 15.30 -1.07 -0.75
CA PRO A 54 16.06 -2.32 -0.82
C PRO A 54 17.31 -2.37 0.08
N ASP A 55 17.82 -1.22 0.52
CA ASP A 55 18.94 -1.12 1.46
C ASP A 55 18.47 -1.12 2.93
N GLY A 56 17.15 -1.16 3.16
CA GLY A 56 16.53 -1.11 4.47
C GLY A 56 16.35 0.30 5.04
N ILE A 57 16.55 1.35 4.24
CA ILE A 57 16.37 2.75 4.64
C ILE A 57 14.89 3.11 4.58
N VAL A 58 14.38 3.78 5.62
CA VAL A 58 12.99 4.25 5.66
C VAL A 58 12.80 5.36 4.63
N VAL A 59 11.93 5.12 3.65
CA VAL A 59 11.54 6.10 2.62
C VAL A 59 10.20 6.75 2.91
N GLU A 60 9.35 6.09 3.70
CA GLU A 60 8.12 6.67 4.22
C GLU A 60 7.80 6.11 5.60
N GLU A 61 7.39 6.99 6.50
CA GLU A 61 6.76 6.64 7.77
C GLU A 61 5.47 7.45 7.90
N TYR A 62 4.36 6.77 8.18
CA TYR A 62 3.04 7.40 8.23
C TYR A 62 2.25 6.86 9.40
N SER A 63 1.61 7.75 10.15
CA SER A 63 0.64 7.38 11.16
C SER A 63 -0.50 8.36 11.19
N ARG A 64 -1.72 7.84 11.36
CA ARG A 64 -2.94 8.64 11.45
C ARG A 64 -4.04 7.91 12.19
N TRP A 65 -4.85 8.67 12.91
CA TRP A 65 -6.18 8.27 13.34
C TRP A 65 -7.24 8.90 12.43
N GLU A 66 -8.31 8.15 12.17
CA GLU A 66 -9.45 8.72 11.46
C GLU A 66 -10.11 9.86 12.26
N THR A 67 -10.92 10.68 11.60
CA THR A 67 -11.60 11.79 12.29
C THR A 67 -12.81 11.30 13.07
N TRP A 68 -13.58 10.41 12.45
CA TRP A 68 -14.86 9.89 12.97
C TRP A 68 -14.69 8.45 13.45
N ALA A 69 -15.77 7.69 13.50
CA ALA A 69 -15.71 6.26 13.75
C ALA A 69 -16.20 5.52 12.49
N THR A 70 -15.65 4.34 12.28
CA THR A 70 -16.04 3.41 11.22
C THR A 70 -17.11 2.47 11.76
N ALA A 71 -18.24 2.36 11.06
CA ALA A 71 -19.33 1.47 11.46
C ALA A 71 -18.98 -0.02 11.28
N PRO A 72 -19.70 -0.95 11.93
CA PRO A 72 -19.52 -2.38 11.76
C PRO A 72 -19.55 -2.82 10.29
N GLY A 73 -18.50 -3.49 9.83
CA GLY A 73 -18.34 -3.97 8.46
C GLY A 73 -17.84 -2.95 7.45
N ASP A 74 -17.79 -1.66 7.80
CA ASP A 74 -17.30 -0.59 6.93
C ASP A 74 -15.76 -0.49 6.94
N GLU A 75 -15.23 0.24 5.96
CA GLU A 75 -13.79 0.46 5.77
C GLU A 75 -13.41 1.94 5.87
N GLN A 76 -12.28 2.20 6.53
CA GLN A 76 -11.61 3.48 6.53
C GLN A 76 -10.37 3.45 5.62
N PRO A 77 -10.33 4.28 4.56
CA PRO A 77 -9.12 4.45 3.76
C PRO A 77 -8.10 5.38 4.44
N PHE A 78 -6.86 4.96 4.43
CA PHE A 78 -5.68 5.73 4.82
C PHE A 78 -4.77 5.85 3.60
N ILE A 79 -4.39 7.08 3.25
CA ILE A 79 -3.60 7.38 2.07
C ILE A 79 -2.30 8.02 2.53
N GLY A 80 -1.19 7.45 2.07
CA GLY A 80 0.15 7.88 2.41
C GLY A 80 0.66 9.10 1.67
N GLY A 81 1.93 9.36 1.92
CA GLY A 81 2.73 10.28 1.13
C GLY A 81 3.06 9.71 -0.25
N ARG A 82 3.81 10.51 -1.00
CA ARG A 82 4.54 10.04 -2.18
C ARG A 82 5.97 9.72 -1.77
N PHE A 83 6.50 8.62 -2.30
CA PHE A 83 7.90 8.25 -2.16
C PHE A 83 8.46 7.81 -3.51
N ASP A 84 9.77 7.91 -3.67
CA ASP A 84 10.44 7.56 -4.91
C ASP A 84 10.91 6.09 -4.91
N LEU A 85 10.79 5.47 -6.07
CA LEU A 85 11.22 4.10 -6.36
C LEU A 85 12.49 4.16 -7.23
N ASP A 86 13.55 4.75 -6.68
CA ASP A 86 14.77 5.13 -7.39
C ASP A 86 15.90 4.09 -7.34
N LYS A 87 15.76 3.09 -6.46
CA LYS A 87 16.68 1.94 -6.34
C LYS A 87 16.03 0.68 -6.85
N ALA A 88 16.82 -0.17 -7.53
CA ALA A 88 16.41 -1.52 -7.93
C ALA A 88 16.40 -2.48 -6.72
N GLY A 89 15.40 -3.37 -6.67
CA GLY A 89 15.24 -4.34 -5.60
C GLY A 89 13.90 -4.23 -4.87
N THR A 90 13.77 -5.00 -3.80
CA THR A 90 12.51 -5.13 -3.05
C THR A 90 12.35 -4.02 -2.03
N TYR A 91 11.27 -3.25 -2.16
CA TYR A 91 10.79 -2.34 -1.12
C TYR A 91 9.90 -3.14 -0.18
N THR A 92 9.98 -2.86 1.12
CA THR A 92 9.20 -3.56 2.14
C THR A 92 8.21 -2.62 2.82
N LEU A 93 7.08 -3.17 3.27
CA LEU A 93 6.04 -2.47 4.01
C LEU A 93 5.79 -3.22 5.33
N GLU A 94 5.80 -2.46 6.41
CA GLU A 94 5.34 -2.89 7.73
C GLU A 94 4.16 -2.00 8.11
N VAL A 95 2.99 -2.56 8.42
CA VAL A 95 1.78 -1.83 8.79
C VAL A 95 1.08 -2.46 9.98
N ASP A 96 0.59 -1.61 10.88
CA ASP A 96 -0.27 -1.96 11.99
C ASP A 96 -1.59 -1.18 11.90
N LEU A 97 -2.70 -1.90 11.93
CA LEU A 97 -4.05 -1.36 12.12
C LEU A 97 -4.35 -1.32 13.62
N LEU A 98 -4.78 -0.15 14.08
CA LEU A 98 -4.98 0.16 15.49
C LEU A 98 -6.47 0.40 15.78
N MET A 99 -6.88 0.03 16.98
CA MET A 99 -8.16 0.45 17.59
C MET A 99 -7.90 1.02 18.98
N ASN A 100 -8.92 1.64 19.57
CA ASN A 100 -8.90 2.22 20.92
C ASN A 100 -7.92 3.40 21.07
N LEU A 101 -8.31 4.58 20.57
CA LEU A 101 -7.47 5.80 20.52
C LEU A 101 -6.73 6.12 21.82
N ASP A 102 -7.40 5.99 22.97
CA ASP A 102 -6.82 6.35 24.29
C ASP A 102 -5.80 5.34 24.79
N ASN A 103 -5.89 4.08 24.35
CA ASN A 103 -4.93 3.03 24.65
C ASN A 103 -4.80 2.11 23.43
N PRO A 104 -4.00 2.52 22.42
CA PRO A 104 -3.96 1.86 21.12
C PRO A 104 -3.62 0.38 21.20
N VAL A 105 -4.42 -0.44 20.51
CA VAL A 105 -4.21 -1.88 20.37
C VAL A 105 -4.07 -2.21 18.89
N VAL A 106 -3.04 -2.99 18.54
CA VAL A 106 -2.89 -3.55 17.18
C VAL A 106 -3.91 -4.66 16.99
N VAL A 107 -4.81 -4.49 16.03
CA VAL A 107 -5.90 -5.43 15.72
C VAL A 107 -5.65 -6.20 14.43
N ASP A 108 -4.77 -5.69 13.56
CA ASP A 108 -4.34 -6.36 12.33
C ASP A 108 -2.96 -5.83 11.97
N SER A 109 -2.13 -6.63 11.30
CA SER A 109 -0.80 -6.22 10.88
C SER A 109 -0.37 -6.92 9.61
N TYR A 110 0.48 -6.26 8.83
CA TYR A 110 1.12 -6.84 7.67
C TYR A 110 2.59 -6.46 7.63
N LYS A 111 3.44 -7.43 7.31
CA LYS A 111 4.87 -7.24 7.12
C LYS A 111 5.34 -8.08 5.94
N GLY A 112 5.88 -7.42 4.92
CA GLY A 112 6.39 -8.09 3.74
C GLY A 112 6.78 -7.15 2.61
N ASP A 113 6.89 -7.72 1.42
CA ASP A 113 7.37 -7.03 0.22
C ASP A 113 6.27 -6.14 -0.35
N LEU A 114 6.51 -4.84 -0.44
CA LEU A 114 5.60 -3.90 -1.08
C LEU A 114 5.59 -4.11 -2.60
N CYS A 115 6.76 -3.99 -3.21
CA CYS A 115 6.99 -4.16 -4.63
C CYS A 115 8.47 -4.42 -4.89
N THR A 116 8.78 -4.98 -6.06
CA THR A 116 10.15 -5.15 -6.53
C THR A 116 10.37 -4.23 -7.71
N THR A 117 11.39 -3.39 -7.63
CA THR A 117 11.74 -2.48 -8.72
C THR A 117 12.81 -3.09 -9.62
N THR A 118 12.64 -2.96 -10.92
CA THR A 118 13.59 -3.49 -11.91
C THR A 118 13.92 -2.44 -12.97
N THR A 119 15.04 -2.63 -13.65
CA THR A 119 15.42 -1.83 -14.82
C THR A 119 14.72 -2.31 -16.10
N GLU A 120 13.88 -3.34 -16.02
CA GLU A 120 13.19 -3.88 -17.19
C GLU A 120 12.07 -2.92 -17.61
N VAL A 121 12.21 -2.37 -18.82
CA VAL A 121 11.09 -1.72 -19.50
C VAL A 121 10.12 -2.84 -19.87
N PRO A 122 8.87 -2.85 -19.37
CA PRO A 122 7.91 -3.86 -19.79
C PRO A 122 7.78 -3.82 -21.31
N PRO A 123 7.79 -4.97 -22.01
CA PRO A 123 7.76 -4.98 -23.48
C PRO A 123 6.54 -4.20 -23.98
N GLU A 124 6.71 -3.41 -25.03
CA GLU A 124 5.58 -2.79 -25.73
C GLU A 124 4.59 -3.90 -26.11
N TYR A 125 3.34 -3.79 -25.65
CA TYR A 125 2.31 -4.74 -26.01
C TYR A 125 2.09 -4.66 -27.53
N VAL A 126 2.51 -5.70 -28.26
CA VAL A 126 2.11 -5.89 -29.66
C VAL A 126 0.68 -6.41 -29.64
N LEU A 127 -0.28 -5.58 -30.06
CA LEU A 127 -1.64 -6.02 -30.33
C LEU A 127 -1.57 -7.06 -31.45
N ILE A 128 -1.65 -8.35 -31.13
CA ILE A 128 -1.78 -9.38 -32.17
C ILE A 128 -3.13 -9.17 -32.85
N GLN A 129 -3.10 -8.73 -34.10
CA GLN A 129 -4.30 -8.68 -34.93
C GLN A 129 -4.76 -10.13 -35.13
N GLU A 130 -5.87 -10.52 -34.49
CA GLU A 130 -6.58 -11.72 -34.87
C GLU A 130 -7.14 -11.50 -36.28
N THR A 131 -6.45 -12.04 -37.28
CA THR A 131 -7.02 -12.21 -38.62
C THR A 131 -7.86 -13.47 -38.58
N ILE A 132 -9.18 -13.29 -38.70
CA ILE A 132 -10.19 -14.34 -38.80
C ILE A 132 -10.11 -15.00 -40.17
#